data_AF-A0A3M1JZT3-F1
#
_entry.id   AF-A0A3M1JZT3-F1
#
_cell.length_a   1.000
_cell.length_b   1.000
_cell.length_c   1.000
_cell.angle_alpha   90.00
_cell.angle_beta   90.00
_cell.angle_gamma   90.00
#
_symmetry.space_group_name_H-M   'P 1'
#
loop_
_entity.id
_entity.type
_entity.pdbx_description
1 polymer ?
#
loop_
_entity_poly.entity_id
_entity_poly.type
_entity_poly.pdbx_seq_one_letter_code
_entity_poly.pdbx_strand_id
1 'polypeptide(L)'
;MNEDPLPPIARSPFGEIFDAMGRSANGGIVLPRCGDCGAWIYPVQNFCRRCLGENLHEERIAEALGTLVSWTRLQTSLEPWFRDRMPWDIGLVRLDAGPNVIAHLGEGLERRIGERARVVTVKDAADRCVFVALDPSRDVPGGRTLMLEDFVVAASPMTRDEAAD
;
A
#
# COMPACT_ATOMS: atom_id res chain seq x y z
N MET A 1 12.30 30.50 -0.05
CA MET A 1 12.64 29.06 -0.07
C MET A 1 11.41 28.37 -0.60
N ASN A 2 11.45 27.76 -1.78
CA ASN A 2 10.34 26.90 -2.20
C ASN A 2 10.58 25.55 -1.53
N GLU A 3 9.77 25.23 -0.53
CA GLU A 3 9.71 23.91 0.07
C GLU A 3 9.14 22.94 -0.98
N ASP A 4 9.75 21.75 -1.10
CA ASP A 4 9.17 20.66 -1.91
C ASP A 4 7.76 20.38 -1.37
N PRO A 5 6.70 20.39 -2.20
CA PRO A 5 5.36 20.09 -1.73
C PRO A 5 5.33 18.76 -0.97
N LEU A 6 4.42 18.60 -0.01
CA LEU A 6 4.24 17.34 0.70
C LEU A 6 3.04 16.57 0.12
N PRO A 7 3.01 15.23 0.24
CA PRO A 7 1.81 14.44 -0.01
C PRO A 7 0.63 14.89 0.87
N PRO A 8 -0.62 14.48 0.53
CA PRO A 8 -1.81 14.83 1.31
C PRO A 8 -1.69 14.47 2.79
N ILE A 9 -1.72 15.49 3.64
CA ILE A 9 -1.48 15.37 5.08
C ILE A 9 -2.75 15.00 5.85
N ALA A 10 -3.91 15.46 5.38
CA ALA A 10 -5.18 15.26 6.07
C ALA A 10 -5.60 13.78 6.06
N ARG A 11 -5.85 13.23 7.26
CA ARG A 11 -6.35 11.87 7.45
C ARG A 11 -7.69 11.90 8.17
N SER A 12 -8.54 10.93 7.86
CA SER A 12 -9.72 10.64 8.68
C SER A 12 -9.28 9.98 10.00
N PRO A 13 -10.14 9.89 11.02
CA PRO A 13 -9.82 9.16 12.25
C PRO A 13 -9.36 7.71 12.00
N PHE A 14 -9.99 7.01 11.05
CA PHE A 14 -9.54 5.67 10.64
C PHE A 14 -8.21 5.67 9.89
N GLY A 15 -7.90 6.76 9.17
CA GLY A 15 -6.60 6.96 8.54
C GLY A 15 -5.48 7.19 9.56
N GLU A 16 -5.76 7.91 10.65
CA GLU A 16 -4.79 8.07 11.76
C GLU A 16 -4.53 6.75 12.49
N ILE A 17 -5.58 5.93 12.69
CA ILE A 17 -5.42 4.57 13.23
C ILE A 17 -4.57 3.71 12.29
N PHE A 18 -4.82 3.77 10.99
CA PHE A 18 -4.00 3.08 9.98
C PHE A 18 -2.53 3.52 10.04
N ASP A 19 -2.26 4.82 10.20
CA ASP A 19 -0.90 5.34 10.36
C ASP A 19 -0.24 4.83 11.65
N ALA A 20 -0.96 4.80 12.77
CA ALA A 20 -0.46 4.28 14.03
C ALA A 20 -0.10 2.79 13.94
N MET A 21 -0.99 1.97 13.38
CA MET A 21 -0.76 0.55 13.09
C MET A 21 0.48 0.37 12.20
N GLY A 22 0.55 1.14 11.11
CA GLY A 22 1.61 1.05 10.11
C GLY A 22 3.01 1.32 10.66
N ARG A 23 3.15 2.21 11.65
CA ARG A 23 4.44 2.50 12.31
C ARG A 23 5.05 1.29 13.01
N SER A 24 4.25 0.30 13.38
CA SER A 24 4.69 -0.94 14.03
C SER A 24 4.93 -2.10 13.06
N ALA A 25 4.75 -1.88 11.75
CA ALA A 25 4.72 -2.96 10.77
C ALA A 25 6.08 -3.61 10.48
N ASN A 26 7.20 -2.91 10.69
CA ASN A 26 8.57 -3.42 10.56
C ASN A 26 8.80 -4.32 9.32
N GLY A 27 8.60 -3.78 8.12
CA GLY A 27 8.74 -4.49 6.84
C GLY A 27 7.59 -5.45 6.48
N GLY A 28 6.58 -5.57 7.33
CA GLY A 28 5.31 -6.23 7.03
C GLY A 28 4.17 -5.22 6.87
N ILE A 29 2.95 -5.65 7.20
CA ILE A 29 1.79 -4.77 7.40
C ILE A 29 1.10 -5.10 8.73
N VAL A 30 0.31 -4.17 9.24
CA VAL A 30 -0.57 -4.39 10.40
C VAL A 30 -2.00 -4.10 9.96
N LEU A 31 -2.89 -5.04 10.22
CA LEU A 31 -4.31 -4.94 9.88
C LEU A 31 -5.16 -5.40 11.06
N PRO A 32 -6.41 -4.90 11.19
CA PRO A 32 -7.36 -5.49 12.11
C PRO A 32 -7.69 -6.94 11.72
N ARG A 33 -7.72 -7.82 12.72
CA ARG A 33 -8.22 -9.19 12.64
C ARG A 33 -9.38 -9.38 13.60
N CYS A 34 -10.44 -10.02 13.12
CA CYS A 34 -11.60 -10.34 13.96
C CYS A 34 -11.28 -11.53 14.87
N GLY A 35 -11.45 -11.37 16.18
CA GLY A 35 -11.30 -12.43 17.17
C GLY A 35 -12.40 -13.49 17.12
N ASP A 36 -13.56 -13.18 16.53
CA ASP A 36 -14.70 -14.12 16.49
C ASP A 36 -14.64 -15.04 15.27
N CYS A 37 -14.30 -14.51 14.09
CA CYS A 37 -14.30 -15.28 12.84
C CYS A 37 -12.93 -15.36 12.13
N GLY A 38 -11.89 -14.75 12.72
CA GLY A 38 -10.51 -14.77 12.21
C GLY A 38 -10.27 -13.94 10.95
N ALA A 39 -11.27 -13.23 10.42
CA ALA A 39 -11.14 -12.48 9.18
C ALA A 39 -10.24 -11.24 9.35
N TRP A 40 -9.30 -11.08 8.40
CA TRP A 40 -8.52 -9.86 8.23
C TRP A 40 -9.36 -8.77 7.56
N ILE A 41 -9.18 -7.52 7.99
CA ILE A 41 -10.02 -6.40 7.57
C ILE A 41 -9.14 -5.29 7.00
N TYR A 42 -9.51 -4.82 5.81
CA TYR A 42 -8.99 -3.60 5.23
C TYR A 42 -10.13 -2.87 4.48
N PRO A 43 -10.19 -1.54 4.54
CA PRO A 43 -9.44 -0.64 5.42
C PRO A 43 -9.87 -0.80 6.89
N VAL A 44 -9.29 -0.03 7.83
CA VAL A 44 -9.72 -0.03 9.24
C VAL A 44 -11.22 0.27 9.35
N GLN A 45 -11.94 -0.48 10.19
CA GLN A 45 -13.38 -0.37 10.43
C GLN A 45 -13.72 -0.61 11.91
N ASN A 46 -14.92 -0.25 12.34
CA ASN A 46 -15.44 -0.55 13.68
C ASN A 46 -16.04 -1.96 13.83
N PHE A 47 -16.38 -2.62 12.72
CA PHE A 47 -17.05 -3.92 12.72
C PHE A 47 -16.44 -4.86 11.69
N CYS A 48 -16.49 -6.16 11.98
CA CYS A 48 -16.09 -7.18 11.03
C CYS A 48 -17.05 -7.20 9.82
N ARG A 49 -16.53 -7.02 8.61
CA ARG A 49 -17.35 -7.13 7.37
C ARG A 49 -17.90 -8.53 7.11
N ARG A 50 -17.40 -9.56 7.81
CA ARG A 50 -17.81 -10.96 7.63
C ARG A 50 -18.90 -11.39 8.61
N CYS A 51 -18.72 -11.14 9.92
CA CYS A 51 -19.67 -11.59 10.96
C CYS A 51 -20.38 -10.45 11.70
N LEU A 52 -20.06 -9.19 11.39
CA LEU A 52 -20.55 -7.99 12.08
C LEU A 52 -20.16 -7.87 13.57
N GLY A 53 -19.29 -8.76 14.07
CA GLY A 53 -18.73 -8.67 15.42
C GLY A 53 -17.79 -7.47 15.61
N GLU A 54 -17.70 -7.01 16.84
CA GLU A 54 -16.90 -5.85 17.28
C GLU A 54 -15.53 -6.24 17.84
N ASN A 55 -15.28 -7.54 18.03
CA ASN A 55 -14.02 -8.07 18.57
C ASN A 55 -12.91 -7.98 17.52
N LEU A 56 -12.33 -6.79 17.35
CA LEU A 56 -11.25 -6.50 16.42
C LEU A 56 -9.96 -6.16 17.18
N HIS A 57 -8.86 -6.79 16.81
CA HIS A 57 -7.53 -6.49 17.34
C HIS A 57 -6.53 -6.29 16.21
N GLU A 58 -5.49 -5.50 16.47
CA GLU A 58 -4.39 -5.28 15.54
C GLU A 58 -3.45 -6.48 15.53
N GLU A 59 -3.13 -7.01 14.36
CA GLU A 59 -2.16 -8.08 14.23
C GLU A 59 -1.22 -7.83 13.03
N ARG A 60 0.05 -8.19 13.20
CA ARG A 60 1.08 -8.02 12.17
C ARG A 60 1.11 -9.20 11.22
N ILE A 61 1.08 -8.92 9.93
CA ILE A 61 1.42 -9.88 8.88
C ILE A 61 2.86 -9.58 8.44
N ALA A 62 3.80 -10.39 8.91
CA ALA A 62 5.23 -10.22 8.63
C ALA A 62 5.56 -10.34 7.14
N GLU A 63 4.90 -11.27 6.45
CA GLU A 63 5.06 -11.53 5.03
C GLU A 63 3.70 -11.42 4.34
N ALA A 64 3.30 -10.20 4.01
CA ALA A 64 2.01 -9.94 3.39
C ALA A 64 2.09 -10.18 1.89
N LEU A 65 2.04 -11.45 1.51
CA LEU A 65 1.99 -11.87 0.11
C LEU A 65 0.56 -11.77 -0.44
N GLY A 66 0.48 -11.54 -1.74
CA GLY A 66 -0.78 -11.46 -2.47
C GLY A 66 -0.59 -11.48 -3.98
N THR A 67 -1.71 -11.30 -4.68
CA THR A 67 -1.78 -11.28 -6.14
C THR A 67 -2.29 -9.93 -6.63
N LEU A 68 -1.61 -9.33 -7.61
CA LEU A 68 -2.08 -8.11 -8.28
C LEU A 68 -3.34 -8.44 -9.10
N VAL A 69 -4.49 -7.89 -8.69
CA VAL A 69 -5.78 -8.17 -9.34
C VAL A 69 -6.19 -7.10 -10.34
N SER A 70 -5.72 -5.87 -10.16
CA SER A 70 -5.87 -4.78 -11.10
C SER A 70 -4.83 -3.70 -10.81
N TRP A 71 -4.51 -2.90 -11.82
CA TRP A 71 -3.64 -1.75 -11.67
C TRP A 71 -4.00 -0.65 -12.66
N THR A 72 -3.49 0.54 -12.40
CA THR A 72 -3.61 1.67 -13.33
C THR A 72 -2.42 2.60 -13.21
N ARG A 73 -2.04 3.21 -14.34
CA ARG A 73 -1.05 4.29 -14.40
C ARG A 73 -1.75 5.63 -14.41
N LEU A 74 -1.58 6.38 -13.32
CA LEU A 74 -1.95 7.78 -13.25
C LEU A 74 -1.00 8.58 -14.12
N GLN A 75 -1.53 9.21 -15.17
CA GLN A 75 -0.74 10.02 -16.10
C GLN A 75 -0.58 11.47 -15.62
N THR A 76 -1.52 11.97 -14.83
CA THR A 76 -1.54 13.35 -14.34
C THR A 76 -2.15 13.42 -12.95
N SER A 77 -1.70 14.40 -12.17
CA SER A 77 -2.23 14.70 -10.83
C SER A 77 -2.32 16.20 -10.62
N LEU A 78 -3.40 16.63 -9.94
CA LEU A 78 -3.53 18.00 -9.46
C LEU A 78 -2.78 18.23 -8.14
N GLU A 79 -2.44 17.15 -7.41
CA GLU A 79 -1.68 17.22 -6.16
C GLU A 79 -0.21 17.53 -6.47
N PRO A 80 0.35 18.67 -6.01
CA PRO A 80 1.70 19.10 -6.38
C PRO A 80 2.79 18.05 -6.19
N TRP A 81 2.82 17.36 -5.04
CA TRP A 81 3.86 16.35 -4.77
C TRP A 81 3.87 15.22 -5.80
N PHE A 82 2.68 14.71 -6.16
CA PHE A 82 2.54 13.65 -7.16
C PHE A 82 2.76 14.17 -8.58
N ARG A 83 2.32 15.40 -8.90
CA ARG A 83 2.46 15.99 -10.24
C ARG A 83 3.90 15.99 -10.72
N ASP A 84 4.83 16.33 -9.83
CA ASP A 84 6.26 16.41 -10.14
C ASP A 84 6.93 15.02 -10.25
N ARG A 85 6.18 13.95 -9.94
CA ARG A 85 6.63 12.56 -9.90
C ARG A 85 5.82 11.65 -10.84
N MET A 86 5.06 12.23 -11.77
CA MET A 86 4.28 11.49 -12.77
C MET A 86 5.17 10.85 -13.85
N PRO A 87 4.71 9.76 -14.49
CA PRO A 87 3.49 9.01 -14.20
C PRO A 87 3.63 8.11 -12.96
N TRP A 88 2.51 7.67 -12.39
CA TRP A 88 2.48 6.96 -11.10
C TRP A 88 1.56 5.74 -11.12
N ASP A 89 2.10 4.58 -10.74
CA ASP A 89 1.34 3.32 -10.75
C ASP A 89 0.73 3.01 -9.38
N ILE A 90 -0.57 2.69 -9.39
CA ILE A 90 -1.28 2.16 -8.22
C ILE A 90 -1.97 0.85 -8.60
N GLY A 91 -2.19 -0.01 -7.62
CA GLY A 91 -2.87 -1.28 -7.85
C GLY A 91 -3.65 -1.78 -6.66
N LEU A 92 -4.48 -2.76 -6.96
CA LEU A 92 -5.25 -3.53 -6.00
C LEU A 92 -4.60 -4.91 -5.86
N VAL A 93 -4.16 -5.26 -4.66
CA VAL A 93 -3.55 -6.55 -4.35
C VAL A 93 -4.51 -7.37 -3.49
N ARG A 94 -4.87 -8.57 -3.95
CA ARG A 94 -5.56 -9.57 -3.13
C ARG A 94 -4.53 -10.22 -2.22
N LEU A 95 -4.54 -9.89 -0.93
CA LEU A 95 -3.68 -10.58 0.03
C LEU A 95 -4.10 -12.04 0.18
N ASP A 96 -3.15 -12.93 0.39
CA ASP A 96 -3.43 -14.34 0.71
C ASP A 96 -4.21 -14.45 2.03
N ALA A 97 -4.02 -13.48 2.92
CA ALA A 97 -4.77 -13.29 4.16
C ALA A 97 -6.27 -13.00 3.93
N GLY A 98 -6.67 -12.60 2.72
CA GLY A 98 -8.07 -12.44 2.34
C GLY A 98 -8.50 -11.05 1.88
N PRO A 99 -8.08 -9.90 2.44
CA PRO A 99 -8.58 -8.62 1.98
C PRO A 99 -7.88 -8.14 0.70
N ASN A 100 -8.57 -7.26 -0.05
CA ASN A 100 -7.95 -6.52 -1.16
C ASN A 100 -7.40 -5.21 -0.61
N VAL A 101 -6.14 -4.90 -0.87
CA VAL A 101 -5.48 -3.67 -0.42
C VAL A 101 -5.09 -2.79 -1.59
N ILE A 102 -5.25 -1.47 -1.44
CA ILE A 102 -4.75 -0.50 -2.42
C ILE A 102 -3.30 -0.19 -2.05
N ALA A 103 -2.41 -0.27 -3.03
CA ALA A 103 -0.98 -0.02 -2.84
C ALA A 103 -0.39 0.76 -4.03
N HIS A 104 0.66 1.52 -3.77
CA HIS A 104 1.55 2.00 -4.82
C HIS A 104 2.34 0.81 -5.38
N LEU A 105 2.61 0.81 -6.69
CA LEU A 105 3.39 -0.29 -7.29
C LEU A 105 4.87 0.08 -7.32
N GLY A 106 5.68 -0.68 -6.59
CA GLY A 106 7.12 -0.47 -6.51
C GLY A 106 7.85 -0.82 -7.81
N GLU A 107 9.04 -0.27 -7.95
CA GLU A 107 9.95 -0.59 -9.05
C GLU A 107 10.25 -2.10 -9.08
N GLY A 108 10.32 -2.66 -10.29
CA GLY A 108 10.65 -4.07 -10.51
C GLY A 108 9.50 -5.06 -10.39
N LEU A 109 8.35 -4.69 -9.80
CA LEU A 109 7.15 -5.53 -9.83
C LEU A 109 6.63 -5.68 -11.28
N GLU A 110 6.23 -6.85 -11.74
CA GLU A 110 5.65 -6.93 -13.08
C GLU A 110 4.21 -6.38 -13.09
N ARG A 111 3.87 -5.52 -14.07
CA ARG A 111 2.55 -4.89 -14.16
C ARG A 111 1.55 -5.79 -14.90
N ARG A 112 1.46 -7.06 -14.46
CA ARG A 112 0.60 -8.09 -15.05
C ARG A 112 -0.45 -8.54 -14.03
N ILE A 113 -1.71 -8.60 -14.46
CA ILE A 113 -2.77 -9.16 -13.61
C ILE A 113 -2.45 -10.63 -13.33
N GLY A 114 -2.56 -11.05 -12.08
CA GLY A 114 -2.15 -12.38 -11.62
C GLY A 114 -0.74 -12.44 -11.05
N GLU A 115 0.06 -11.36 -11.18
CA GLU A 115 1.42 -11.31 -10.65
C GLU A 115 1.47 -11.43 -9.12
N ARG A 116 2.50 -12.08 -8.59
CA ARG A 116 2.71 -12.16 -7.15
C ARG A 116 3.35 -10.88 -6.63
N ALA A 117 2.90 -10.43 -5.48
CA ALA A 117 3.43 -9.23 -4.84
C ALA A 117 3.59 -9.44 -3.33
N ARG A 118 4.59 -8.77 -2.76
CA ARG A 118 4.74 -8.56 -1.32
C ARG A 118 4.31 -7.15 -0.99
N VAL A 119 3.35 -6.99 -0.11
CA VAL A 119 2.90 -5.68 0.36
C VAL A 119 3.66 -5.31 1.63
N VAL A 120 4.17 -4.09 1.68
CA VAL A 120 4.88 -3.54 2.84
C VAL A 120 4.32 -2.19 3.22
N THR A 121 4.39 -1.85 4.50
CA THR A 121 4.16 -0.47 4.95
C THR A 121 5.43 0.35 4.80
N VAL A 122 5.29 1.51 4.17
CA VAL A 122 6.32 2.55 4.08
C VAL A 122 5.75 3.89 4.57
N LYS A 123 6.63 4.85 4.81
CA LYS A 123 6.26 6.24 5.08
C LYS A 123 6.44 7.12 3.85
N ASP A 124 5.52 8.04 3.62
CA ASP A 124 5.69 9.10 2.64
C ASP A 124 6.45 10.31 3.23
N ALA A 125 6.70 11.33 2.41
CA ALA A 125 7.39 12.56 2.84
C ALA A 125 6.60 13.37 3.90
N ALA A 126 5.31 13.09 4.10
CA ALA A 126 4.46 13.70 5.12
C ALA A 126 4.34 12.85 6.41
N ASP A 127 5.23 11.85 6.59
CA ASP A 127 5.23 10.89 7.71
C ASP A 127 3.93 10.09 7.83
N ARG A 128 3.19 9.93 6.73
CA ARG A 128 1.99 9.09 6.68
C ARG A 128 2.36 7.67 6.25
N CYS A 129 1.66 6.67 6.76
CA CYS A 129 1.85 5.31 6.28
C CYS A 129 1.07 5.10 4.99
N VAL A 130 1.68 4.36 4.08
CA VAL A 130 1.09 3.89 2.83
C VAL A 130 1.57 2.47 2.54
N PHE A 131 0.84 1.77 1.67
CA PHE A 131 1.26 0.45 1.19
C PHE A 131 1.99 0.56 -0.14
N VAL A 132 3.06 -0.23 -0.27
CA VAL A 132 3.74 -0.47 -1.53
C VAL A 132 3.73 -1.97 -1.82
N ALA A 133 3.36 -2.33 -3.05
CA ALA A 133 3.48 -3.68 -3.58
C ALA A 133 4.83 -3.83 -4.28
N LEU A 134 5.62 -4.81 -3.84
CA LEU A 134 6.96 -5.11 -4.33
C LEU A 134 6.99 -6.50 -4.97
N ASP A 135 7.97 -6.75 -5.82
CA ASP A 135 8.31 -8.10 -6.22
C ASP A 135 8.60 -8.96 -4.96
N PRO A 136 8.05 -10.18 -4.83
CA PRO A 136 8.24 -11.03 -3.65
C PRO A 136 9.70 -11.37 -3.33
N SER A 137 10.58 -11.38 -4.33
CA SER A 137 12.02 -11.64 -4.17
C SER A 137 12.81 -10.40 -3.74
N ARG A 138 12.21 -9.21 -3.77
CA ARG A 138 12.89 -7.98 -3.36
C ARG A 138 13.16 -8.01 -1.86
N ASP A 139 14.41 -7.70 -1.50
CA ASP A 139 14.81 -7.57 -0.10
C ASP A 139 14.11 -6.36 0.55
N VAL A 140 13.58 -6.57 1.75
CA VAL A 140 12.91 -5.54 2.54
C VAL A 140 13.73 -5.36 3.82
N PRO A 141 14.60 -4.33 3.87
CA PRO A 141 15.53 -4.18 4.97
C PRO A 141 14.79 -3.98 6.29
N GLY A 142 15.06 -4.86 7.25
CA GLY A 142 14.57 -4.73 8.61
C GLY A 142 15.32 -3.65 9.40
N GLY A 143 14.70 -3.17 10.49
CA GLY A 143 15.40 -2.33 11.47
C GLY A 143 15.57 -0.85 11.08
N ARG A 144 14.98 -0.41 9.96
CA ARG A 144 14.85 1.01 9.61
C ARG A 144 13.45 1.34 9.11
N THR A 145 13.11 2.62 9.16
CA THR A 145 11.93 3.15 8.47
C THR A 145 12.13 3.03 6.96
N LEU A 146 11.14 2.47 6.29
CA LEU A 146 11.06 2.37 4.84
C LEU A 146 10.36 3.61 4.29
N MET A 147 10.96 4.28 3.31
CA MET A 147 10.37 5.48 2.70
C MET A 147 9.75 5.14 1.33
N LEU A 148 8.66 5.80 0.96
CA LEU A 148 7.97 5.59 -0.33
C LEU A 148 8.92 5.76 -1.52
N GLU A 149 9.80 6.74 -1.44
CA GLU A 149 10.81 7.09 -2.44
C GLU A 149 11.90 6.02 -2.59
N ASP A 150 12.09 5.12 -1.60
CA ASP A 150 13.01 3.99 -1.69
C ASP A 150 12.52 2.92 -2.69
N PHE A 151 11.22 2.93 -3.02
CA PHE A 151 10.57 1.86 -3.76
C PHE A 151 9.81 2.31 -4.99
N VAL A 152 9.35 3.56 -5.03
CA VAL A 152 8.56 4.07 -6.14
C VAL A 152 9.32 5.21 -6.80
N VAL A 153 9.62 5.01 -8.08
CA VAL A 153 10.12 6.05 -9.00
C VAL A 153 9.00 6.44 -9.97
N ALA A 154 9.10 7.63 -10.56
CA ALA A 154 8.24 8.00 -11.68
C ALA A 154 8.26 6.87 -12.71
N ALA A 155 7.09 6.33 -13.05
CA ALA A 155 7.00 5.23 -13.98
C ALA A 155 7.50 5.67 -15.35
N SER A 156 8.04 4.73 -16.13
CA SER A 156 8.33 5.04 -17.53
C SER A 156 7.03 5.32 -18.28
N PRO A 157 7.02 6.20 -19.31
CA PRO A 157 5.85 6.40 -20.15
C PRO A 157 5.38 5.06 -20.72
N MET A 158 4.08 4.79 -20.60
CA MET A 158 3.45 3.54 -21.03
C MET A 158 3.61 3.39 -22.54
N THR A 159 4.13 2.27 -22.99
CA THR A 159 4.16 1.93 -24.42
C THR A 159 2.76 1.54 -24.87
N ARG A 160 2.45 1.71 -26.17
CA ARG A 160 1.10 1.42 -26.71
C ARG A 160 0.66 -0.04 -26.49
N ASP A 161 1.61 -0.96 -26.33
CA ASP A 161 1.33 -2.39 -26.17
C ASP A 161 0.91 -2.75 -24.73
N GLU A 162 1.37 -2.00 -23.72
CA GLU A 162 0.99 -2.20 -22.30
C GLU A 162 -0.43 -1.73 -21.97
N ALA A 163 -1.09 -0.98 -22.88
CA ALA A 163 -2.44 -0.44 -22.67
C ALA A 163 -3.57 -1.41 -23.08
N ALA A 164 -3.21 -2.58 -23.65
CA ALA A 164 -4.16 -3.48 -24.31
C ALA A 164 -4.53 -4.75 -23.48
N ASP A 165 -3.87 -4.98 -22.35
CA ASP A 165 -4.09 -6.11 -21.43
C ASP A 165 -4.77 -5.67 -20.11
#